data_AF-A0AAD9BW94-F1
#
_entry.id   AF-A0AAD9BW94-F1
#
_cell.length_a   1.000
_cell.length_b   1.000
_cell.length_c   1.000
_cell.angle_alpha   90.00
_cell.angle_beta   90.00
_cell.angle_gamma   90.00
#
_symmetry.space_group_name_H-M   'P 1'
#
loop_
_entity.id
_entity.type
_entity.pdbx_description
1 polymer ?
#
loop_
_entity_poly.entity_id
_entity_poly.type
_entity_poly.pdbx_seq_one_letter_code
_entity_poly.pdbx_strand_id
1 'polypeptide(L)'
;MDVVTRWNSSLDMLERYLEQQQAIAATLLSAEVRRNAREIDTLEPADITDAEDMVRLLSPLKKATTVLCDESRPTVSLIVPLKHMIEQSMAQCDEDSSTIAQMKRAILKDFTDRYQGEQNKFLQESTALDPGSGACTS
;
A
#
# COMPACT_ATOMS: atom_id res chain seq x y z
N MET A 1 -2.72 -12.64 -22.71
CA MET A 1 -2.83 -13.00 -21.29
C MET A 1 -2.52 -11.75 -20.52
N ASP A 2 -3.51 -11.20 -19.81
CA ASP A 2 -3.30 -10.07 -18.91
C ASP A 2 -2.52 -10.58 -17.70
N VAL A 3 -1.28 -10.15 -17.54
CA VAL A 3 -0.48 -10.51 -16.38
C VAL A 3 -0.99 -9.63 -15.26
N VAL A 4 -1.65 -10.22 -14.25
CA VAL A 4 -2.08 -9.49 -13.05
C VAL A 4 -0.90 -8.66 -12.55
N THR A 5 -0.96 -7.35 -12.72
CA THR A 5 0.07 -6.45 -12.21
C THR A 5 0.10 -6.63 -10.71
N ARG A 6 1.24 -7.10 -10.19
CA ARG A 6 1.45 -7.17 -8.75
C ARG A 6 1.24 -5.77 -8.18
N TRP A 7 0.59 -5.67 -7.03
CA TRP A 7 0.25 -4.40 -6.39
C TRP A 7 1.45 -3.44 -6.26
N ASN A 8 2.66 -3.98 -6.08
CA ASN A 8 3.91 -3.20 -6.09
C ASN A 8 4.13 -2.45 -7.40
N SER A 9 3.92 -3.11 -8.54
CA SER A 9 4.06 -2.48 -9.86
C SER A 9 2.95 -1.47 -10.14
N SER A 10 1.74 -1.72 -9.65
CA SER A 10 0.65 -0.74 -9.72
C SER A 10 0.96 0.51 -8.89
N LEU A 11 1.52 0.33 -7.69
CA LEU A 11 1.99 1.42 -6.84
C LEU A 11 3.19 2.16 -7.47
N ASP A 12 4.16 1.44 -8.04
CA ASP A 12 5.28 2.03 -8.79
C ASP A 12 4.77 2.94 -9.93
N MET A 13 3.73 2.50 -10.66
CA MET A 13 3.13 3.32 -11.73
C MET A 13 2.50 4.61 -11.19
N LEU A 14 1.78 4.55 -10.07
CA LEU A 14 1.20 5.74 -9.44
C LEU A 14 2.27 6.70 -8.95
N GLU A 15 3.31 6.19 -8.27
CA GLU A 15 4.46 6.99 -7.83
C GLU A 15 5.12 7.72 -9.01
N ARG A 16 5.42 6.99 -10.09
CA ARG A 16 6.02 7.54 -11.31
C ARG A 16 5.14 8.57 -12.00
N TYR A 17 3.83 8.32 -12.06
CA TYR A 17 2.88 9.26 -12.64
C TYR A 17 2.87 10.57 -11.85
N LEU A 18 2.77 10.51 -10.51
CA LEU A 18 2.77 11.69 -9.65
C LEU A 18 4.10 12.47 -9.76
N GLU A 19 5.24 11.79 -9.82
CA GLU A 19 6.56 12.40 -10.05
C GLU A 19 6.61 13.21 -11.37
N GLN A 20 5.96 12.71 -12.41
CA GLN A 20 6.01 13.28 -13.77
C GLN A 20 4.81 14.16 -14.11
N GLN A 21 3.83 14.28 -13.22
CA GLN A 21 2.52 14.90 -13.48
C GLN A 21 2.66 16.30 -14.09
N GLN A 22 3.56 17.14 -13.57
CA GLN A 22 3.78 18.48 -14.10
C GLN A 22 4.35 18.49 -15.53
N ALA A 23 5.31 17.59 -15.80
CA ALA A 23 5.91 17.46 -17.13
C ALA A 23 4.90 16.90 -18.15
N ILE A 24 4.09 15.93 -17.72
CA ILE A 24 2.99 15.36 -18.51
C ILE A 24 1.98 16.47 -18.82
N ALA A 25 1.49 17.19 -17.82
CA ALA A 25 0.54 18.29 -18.01
C ALA A 25 1.07 19.38 -18.96
N ALA A 26 2.32 19.81 -18.78
CA ALA A 26 2.96 20.78 -19.67
C ALA A 26 3.06 20.29 -21.13
N THR A 27 3.40 19.01 -21.32
CA THR A 27 3.49 18.39 -22.65
C THR A 27 2.12 18.32 -23.33
N LEU A 28 1.09 17.94 -22.58
CA LEU A 28 -0.29 17.85 -23.08
C LEU A 28 -0.87 19.21 -23.45
N LEU A 29 -0.43 20.29 -22.78
CA LEU A 29 -0.81 21.66 -23.09
C LEU A 29 -0.06 22.27 -24.29
N SER A 30 0.98 21.60 -24.81
CA SER A 30 1.77 22.10 -25.93
C SER A 30 0.95 22.23 -27.23
N ALA A 31 1.25 23.25 -28.03
CA ALA A 31 0.52 23.53 -29.28
C ALA A 31 0.71 22.43 -30.35
N GLU A 32 1.74 21.60 -30.24
CA GLU A 32 1.99 20.47 -31.13
C GLU A 32 1.09 19.28 -30.78
N VAL A 33 0.95 18.97 -29.49
CA VAL A 33 0.10 17.87 -29.03
C VAL A 33 -1.38 18.24 -29.19
N ARG A 34 -1.79 19.45 -28.80
CA ARG A 34 -3.19 19.90 -28.93
C ARG A 34 -3.67 20.04 -30.39
N ARG A 35 -2.77 20.22 -31.36
CA ARG A 35 -3.13 20.23 -32.78
C ARG A 35 -3.42 18.83 -33.33
N ASN A 36 -2.85 17.80 -32.73
CA ASN A 36 -2.92 16.43 -33.23
C ASN A 36 -3.85 15.53 -32.40
N ALA A 37 -4.11 15.86 -31.14
CA ALA A 37 -5.03 15.13 -30.26
C ALA A 37 -6.39 15.84 -30.22
N ARG A 38 -7.47 15.14 -30.60
CA ARG A 38 -8.84 15.69 -30.58
C ARG A 38 -9.42 15.73 -29.17
N GLU A 39 -9.06 14.75 -28.33
CA GLU A 39 -9.39 14.67 -26.91
C GLU A 39 -8.17 14.07 -26.20
N ILE A 40 -7.73 14.73 -25.13
CA ILE A 40 -6.69 14.22 -24.24
C ILE A 40 -7.41 13.99 -22.91
N ASP A 41 -7.65 12.72 -22.58
CA ASP A 41 -8.24 12.37 -21.31
C ASP A 41 -7.13 12.44 -20.24
N THR A 42 -7.32 13.30 -19.25
CA THR A 42 -6.37 13.50 -18.14
C THR A 42 -7.09 13.30 -16.84
N LEU A 43 -6.37 12.75 -15.84
CA LEU A 43 -6.90 12.64 -14.49
C LEU A 43 -7.39 13.98 -13.97
N GLU A 44 -8.59 13.97 -13.38
CA GLU A 44 -9.15 15.13 -12.72
C GLU A 44 -8.38 15.42 -11.42
N PRO A 45 -8.49 16.63 -10.85
CA PRO A 45 -7.86 16.94 -9.56
C PRO A 45 -8.24 15.95 -8.44
N ALA A 46 -9.46 15.41 -8.48
CA ALA A 46 -9.92 14.39 -7.53
C ALA A 46 -9.15 13.07 -7.69
N ASP A 47 -8.96 12.61 -8.92
CA ASP A 47 -8.19 11.39 -9.22
C ASP A 47 -6.73 11.51 -8.79
N ILE A 48 -6.14 12.70 -8.97
CA ILE A 48 -4.76 12.98 -8.52
C ILE A 48 -4.67 12.90 -7.00
N THR A 49 -5.66 13.48 -6.30
CA THR A 49 -5.71 13.45 -4.82
C THR A 49 -5.86 12.02 -4.32
N ASP A 50 -6.78 11.24 -4.92
CA ASP A 50 -6.94 9.82 -4.59
C ASP A 50 -5.63 9.05 -4.86
N ALA A 51 -4.95 9.30 -5.99
CA ALA A 51 -3.66 8.67 -6.27
C ALA A 51 -2.57 9.00 -5.23
N GLU A 52 -2.48 10.27 -4.79
CA GLU A 52 -1.57 10.67 -3.71
C GLU A 52 -1.88 9.93 -2.40
N ASP A 53 -3.15 9.87 -2.01
CA ASP A 53 -3.57 9.22 -0.78
C ASP A 53 -3.37 7.70 -0.84
N MET A 54 -3.60 7.09 -2.00
CA MET A 54 -3.29 5.68 -2.27
C MET A 54 -1.79 5.40 -2.09
N VAL A 55 -0.94 6.26 -2.66
CA VAL A 55 0.53 6.15 -2.51
C VAL A 55 0.92 6.29 -1.03
N ARG A 56 0.37 7.27 -0.32
CA ARG A 56 0.61 7.47 1.13
C ARG A 56 0.20 6.24 1.94
N LEU A 57 -0.96 5.66 1.66
CA LEU A 57 -1.51 4.50 2.36
C LEU A 57 -0.66 3.23 2.13
N LEU A 58 -0.24 2.98 0.89
CA LEU A 58 0.41 1.74 0.50
C LEU A 58 1.94 1.77 0.63
N SER A 59 2.57 2.95 0.64
CA SER A 59 4.03 3.10 0.77
C SER A 59 4.62 2.40 1.99
N PRO A 60 4.05 2.51 3.22
CA PRO A 60 4.55 1.80 4.39
C PRO A 60 4.51 0.27 4.22
N LEU A 61 3.45 -0.26 3.60
CA LEU A 61 3.30 -1.69 3.34
C LEU A 61 4.34 -2.20 2.34
N LYS A 62 4.63 -1.42 1.30
CA LYS A 62 5.67 -1.73 0.31
C LYS A 62 7.04 -1.78 0.97
N LYS A 63 7.38 -0.76 1.77
CA LYS A 63 8.64 -0.71 2.53
C LYS A 63 8.78 -1.90 3.48
N ALA A 64 7.75 -2.20 4.27
CA ALA A 64 7.76 -3.34 5.18
C ALA A 64 7.97 -4.66 4.43
N THR A 65 7.26 -4.86 3.32
CA THR A 65 7.41 -6.06 2.47
C THR A 65 8.82 -6.16 1.91
N THR A 66 9.39 -5.08 1.38
CA THR A 66 10.76 -5.07 0.85
C THR A 66 11.79 -5.44 1.92
N VAL A 67 11.72 -4.81 3.10
CA VAL A 67 12.63 -5.11 4.23
C VAL A 67 12.54 -6.59 4.63
N LEU A 68 11.32 -7.13 4.75
CA LEU A 68 11.11 -8.53 5.11
C LEU A 68 11.58 -9.51 4.03
N CYS A 69 11.49 -9.12 2.75
CA CYS A 69 11.99 -9.92 1.63
C CYS A 69 13.52 -9.90 1.52
N ASP A 70 14.15 -8.81 1.94
CA ASP A 70 15.62 -8.65 1.94
C ASP A 70 16.29 -9.23 3.20
N GLU A 71 15.51 -9.50 4.25
CA GLU A 71 15.98 -10.14 5.49
C GLU A 71 16.43 -11.58 5.19
N SER A 72 17.66 -11.94 5.54
CA SER A 72 18.19 -13.29 5.32
C SER A 72 17.55 -14.36 6.23
N ARG A 73 16.88 -13.95 7.30
CA ARG A 73 16.20 -14.80 8.28
C ARG A 73 14.91 -14.12 8.75
N PRO A 74 13.86 -14.01 7.92
CA PRO A 74 12.59 -13.46 8.37
C PRO A 74 12.04 -14.38 9.47
N THR A 75 11.97 -13.89 10.69
CA THR A 75 11.51 -14.68 11.83
C THR A 75 10.00 -14.73 11.83
N VAL A 76 9.43 -15.93 12.01
CA VAL A 76 7.97 -16.16 12.12
C VAL A 76 7.34 -15.29 13.22
N SER A 77 8.13 -14.91 14.23
CA SER A 77 7.75 -13.97 15.30
C SER A 77 7.39 -12.56 14.84
N LEU A 78 7.82 -12.13 13.65
CA LEU A 78 7.49 -10.80 13.13
C LEU A 78 6.07 -10.71 12.57
N ILE A 79 5.44 -11.86 12.29
CA ILE A 79 4.13 -11.90 11.65
C ILE A 79 3.05 -11.27 12.53
N VAL A 80 3.06 -11.51 13.86
CA VAL A 80 2.06 -10.94 14.78
C VAL A 80 2.23 -9.42 14.96
N PRO A 81 3.44 -8.89 15.24
CA PRO A 81 3.66 -7.43 15.29
C PRO A 81 3.28 -6.72 13.98
N LEU A 82 3.65 -7.29 12.83
CA LEU A 82 3.31 -6.73 11.52
C LEU A 82 1.80 -6.72 11.29
N LYS A 83 1.11 -7.81 11.63
CA LYS A 83 -0.36 -7.86 11.57
C LYS A 83 -0.96 -6.72 12.39
N HIS A 84 -0.51 -6.55 13.63
CA HIS A 84 -1.05 -5.51 14.50
C HIS A 84 -0.79 -4.10 13.97
N MET A 85 0.43 -3.84 13.47
CA MET A 85 0.80 -2.56 12.86
C MET A 85 -0.07 -2.25 11.63
N ILE A 86 -0.33 -3.27 10.79
CA ILE A 86 -1.19 -3.11 9.61
C ILE A 86 -2.63 -2.82 10.05
N GLU A 87 -3.17 -3.56 11.01
CA GLU A 87 -4.51 -3.33 11.56
C GLU A 87 -4.68 -1.90 12.10
N GLN A 88 -3.69 -1.40 12.83
CA GLN A 88 -3.69 -0.03 13.33
C GLN A 88 -3.58 1.01 12.21
N SER A 89 -2.66 0.82 11.25
CA SER A 89 -2.46 1.75 10.14
C SER A 89 -3.64 1.84 9.18
N MET A 90 -4.45 0.77 9.11
CA MET A 90 -5.62 0.66 8.24
C MET A 90 -6.93 0.95 8.98
N ALA A 91 -6.87 1.40 10.23
CA ALA A 91 -8.05 1.84 10.95
C ALA A 91 -8.77 2.96 10.19
N GLN A 92 -10.11 2.87 10.15
CA GLN A 92 -10.94 3.85 9.47
C GLN A 92 -10.81 5.20 10.18
N CYS A 93 -10.67 6.27 9.40
CA CYS A 93 -10.64 7.65 9.87
C CYS A 93 -11.78 8.43 9.21
N ASP A 94 -12.43 9.33 9.95
CA ASP A 94 -13.56 10.11 9.43
C ASP A 94 -13.14 11.07 8.29
N GLU A 95 -11.85 11.40 8.22
CA GLU A 95 -11.24 12.22 7.17
C GLU A 95 -10.88 11.42 5.90
N ASP A 96 -11.05 10.09 5.90
CA ASP A 96 -10.71 9.26 4.75
C ASP A 96 -11.67 9.55 3.58
N SER A 97 -11.11 9.68 2.36
CA SER A 97 -11.93 9.66 1.14
C SER A 97 -12.65 8.32 1.01
N SER A 98 -13.75 8.29 0.23
CA SER A 98 -14.50 7.04 0.00
C SER A 98 -13.61 5.93 -0.56
N THR A 99 -12.71 6.30 -1.48
CA THR A 99 -11.71 5.41 -2.09
C THR A 99 -10.77 4.83 -1.03
N ILE A 100 -10.20 5.69 -0.17
CA ILE A 100 -9.27 5.27 0.88
C ILE A 100 -9.94 4.39 1.94
N ALA A 101 -11.15 4.76 2.38
CA ALA A 101 -11.92 3.97 3.33
C ALA A 101 -12.22 2.56 2.78
N GLN A 102 -12.56 2.46 1.48
CA GLN A 102 -12.77 1.19 0.80
C GLN A 102 -11.49 0.36 0.70
N MET A 103 -10.36 0.98 0.36
CA MET A 103 -9.07 0.30 0.29
C MET A 103 -8.62 -0.23 1.65
N LYS A 104 -8.66 0.61 2.69
CA LYS A 104 -8.37 0.18 4.07
C LYS A 104 -9.22 -1.03 4.48
N ARG A 105 -10.52 -1.01 4.16
CA ARG A 105 -11.44 -2.12 4.45
C ARG A 105 -11.08 -3.39 3.68
N ALA A 106 -10.73 -3.26 2.40
CA ALA A 106 -10.31 -4.40 1.57
C ALA A 106 -9.01 -5.02 2.08
N ILE A 107 -8.01 -4.20 2.45
CA ILE A 107 -6.74 -4.64 3.02
C ILE A 107 -6.98 -5.36 4.35
N LEU A 108 -7.74 -4.75 5.27
CA LEU A 108 -8.05 -5.35 6.57
C LEU A 108 -8.76 -6.70 6.42
N LYS A 109 -9.73 -6.79 5.49
CA LYS A 109 -10.45 -8.03 5.24
C LYS A 109 -9.52 -9.13 4.74
N ASP A 110 -8.71 -8.84 3.72
CA ASP A 110 -7.74 -9.79 3.16
C ASP A 110 -6.72 -10.26 4.22
N PHE A 111 -6.24 -9.35 5.08
CA PHE A 111 -5.36 -9.72 6.19
C PHE A 111 -6.06 -10.58 7.25
N THR A 112 -7.29 -10.22 7.63
CA THR A 112 -8.03 -10.96 8.66
C THR A 112 -8.35 -12.36 8.19
N ASP A 113 -8.74 -12.55 6.92
CA ASP A 113 -9.07 -13.86 6.36
C ASP A 113 -7.85 -14.79 6.28
N ARG A 114 -6.65 -14.25 6.04
CA ARG A 114 -5.41 -15.05 5.93
C ARG A 114 -4.87 -15.58 7.26
N TYR A 115 -5.14 -14.89 8.37
CA TYR A 115 -4.56 -15.23 9.70
C TYR A 115 -5.61 -15.70 10.71
N GLN A 116 -6.74 -16.23 10.23
CA GLN A 116 -7.75 -16.89 11.06
C GLN A 116 -7.38 -18.35 11.35
N GLY A 117 -7.70 -18.83 12.56
CA GLY A 117 -7.61 -20.24 12.95
C GLY A 117 -6.41 -20.61 13.82
N GLU A 118 -6.11 -21.91 13.92
CA GLU A 118 -5.12 -22.47 14.85
C GLU A 118 -3.68 -21.98 14.61
N GLN A 119 -3.36 -21.60 13.37
CA GLN A 119 -2.06 -21.04 13.00
C GLN A 119 -1.76 -19.77 13.80
N ASN A 120 -2.78 -18.99 14.17
CA ASN A 120 -2.61 -17.77 14.98
C ASN A 120 -2.03 -18.07 16.37
N LYS A 121 -2.41 -19.21 17.00
CA LYS A 121 -1.83 -19.62 18.29
C LYS A 121 -0.33 -19.90 18.18
N PHE A 122 0.08 -20.65 17.16
CA PHE A 122 1.49 -20.94 16.89
C PHE A 122 2.29 -19.66 16.60
N LEU A 123 1.71 -18.71 15.85
CA LEU A 123 2.32 -17.41 15.56
C LEU A 123 2.47 -16.57 16.83
N GLN A 124 1.48 -16.56 17.72
CA GLN A 124 1.55 -15.87 19.01
C GLN A 124 2.62 -16.47 19.93
N GLU A 125 2.68 -17.79 20.04
CA GLU A 125 3.72 -18.49 20.80
C GLU A 125 5.11 -18.20 20.23
N SER A 126 5.28 -18.31 18.92
CA SER A 126 6.56 -18.01 18.24
C SER A 126 6.99 -16.55 18.46
N THR A 127 6.03 -15.62 18.46
CA THR A 127 6.29 -14.20 18.74
C THR A 127 6.70 -13.97 20.19
N ALA A 128 6.01 -14.60 21.15
CA ALA A 128 6.28 -14.47 22.57
C ALA A 128 7.63 -15.10 22.99
N LEU A 129 8.07 -16.14 22.28
CA LEU A 129 9.33 -16.84 22.53
C LEU A 129 10.54 -16.18 21.84
N ASP A 130 10.33 -15.23 20.94
CA ASP A 130 11.42 -14.55 20.24
C ASP A 130 12.06 -13.48 21.13
N PRO A 131 13.35 -13.59 21.48
CA PRO A 131 14.00 -12.65 22.40
C PRO A 131 14.02 -11.20 21.90
N GLY A 132 13.78 -10.96 20.59
CA GLY A 132 13.66 -9.62 20.01
C GLY A 132 12.32 -8.91 20.27
N SER A 133 11.26 -9.60 20.71
CA SER A 133 9.94 -9.01 20.98
C SER A 133 9.76 -8.53 22.44
N GLY A 134 10.68 -8.92 23.33
CA GLY A 134 10.56 -8.77 24.79
C GLY A 134 11.00 -7.44 25.40
N ALA A 135 11.01 -6.33 24.65
CA ALA A 135 11.45 -5.03 25.17
C ALA A 135 10.33 -3.98 25.25
N CYS A 136 9.13 -4.35 25.69
CA CYS A 136 8.12 -3.37 26.14
C CYS A 136 7.00 -4.05 26.96
N THR A 137 7.35 -4.68 28.08
CA THR A 137 6.42 -4.86 29.20
C THR A 137 7.15 -4.51 30.49
N SER A 138 7.08 -3.24 30.88
CA SER A 138 7.33 -2.74 32.24
C SER A 138 6.53 -1.46 32.42
#